data_AF-A0A7W7WDT3-F1
#
_entry.id   AF-A0A7W7WDT3-F1
#
_cell.length_a   1.000
_cell.length_b   1.000
_cell.length_c   1.000
_cell.angle_alpha   90.00
_cell.angle_beta   90.00
_cell.angle_gamma   90.00
#
_symmetry.space_group_name_H-M   'P 1'
#
loop_
_entity.id
_entity.type
_entity.pdbx_description
1 polymer ?
#
loop_
_entity_poly.entity_id
_entity_poly.type
_entity_poly.pdbx_seq_one_letter_code
_entity_poly.pdbx_strand_id
1 'polypeptide(L)' 'MSALLGAARASRTTVVLVTHDNRVAAYADREIALHDGAVLAGINQ' A
#
# COMPACT_ATOMS: atom_id res chain seq x y z
N MET A 1 -2.82 -5.63 -10.76
CA MET A 1 -2.65 -4.37 -9.99
C MET A 1 -2.60 -3.13 -10.89
N SER A 2 -1.90 -3.18 -12.03
CA SER A 2 -1.79 -2.07 -12.99
C SER A 2 -3.12 -1.39 -13.37
N ALA A 3 -4.18 -2.15 -13.64
CA ALA A 3 -5.48 -1.59 -14.00
C ALA A 3 -6.11 -0.71 -12.90
N LEU A 4 -6.09 -1.19 -11.65
CA LEU A 4 -6.58 -0.43 -10.49
C LEU A 4 -5.76 0.87 -10.28
N LEU A 5 -4.43 0.74 -10.27
CA LEU A 5 -3.53 1.88 -10.07
C LEU A 5 -3.64 2.90 -11.22
N GLY A 6 -3.79 2.43 -12.46
CA GLY A 6 -4.02 3.27 -13.63
C GLY A 6 -5.31 4.09 -13.51
N ALA A 7 -6.41 3.45 -13.13
CA ALA A 7 -7.70 4.12 -12.92
C ALA A 7 -7.63 5.14 -11.77
N ALA A 8 -7.03 4.77 -10.63
CA ALA A 8 -6.85 5.67 -9.50
C ALA A 8 -6.04 6.92 -9.88
N ARG A 9 -4.94 6.74 -10.63
CA ARG A 9 -4.09 7.85 -11.08
C ARG A 9 -4.81 8.77 -12.06
N ALA A 10 -5.55 8.21 -13.02
CA ALA A 10 -6.33 8.99 -13.99
C ALA A 10 -7.39 9.87 -13.29
N SER A 11 -8.01 9.33 -12.23
CA SER A 11 -9.03 10.04 -11.44
C SER A 11 -8.44 10.94 -10.34
N ARG A 12 -7.11 10.99 -10.19
CA ARG A 12 -6.44 11.68 -9.06
C ARG A 12 -6.94 11.22 -7.68
N THR A 13 -7.30 9.94 -7.57
CA THR A 13 -7.82 9.34 -6.35
C THR A 13 -6.68 8.78 -5.50
N THR A 14 -6.69 9.07 -4.20
CA THR A 14 -5.80 8.41 -3.24
C THR A 14 -6.35 7.03 -2.87
N VAL A 15 -5.47 6.03 -2.80
CA VAL A 15 -5.83 4.65 -2.45
C VAL A 15 -5.02 4.21 -1.23
N VAL A 16 -5.70 3.59 -0.27
CA VAL A 16 -5.07 2.80 0.79
C VAL A 16 -5.47 1.34 0.55
N LEU A 17 -4.48 0.48 0.39
CA LEU A 17 -4.68 -0.96 0.20
C LEU A 17 -4.17 -1.69 1.43
N VAL A 18 -5.00 -2.55 2.01
CA VAL A 18 -4.63 -3.43 3.11
C VAL A 18 -4.54 -4.85 2.56
N THR A 19 -3.39 -5.49 2.73
CA THR A 19 -3.13 -6.85 2.27
C THR A 19 -2.11 -7.52 3.18
N HIS A 20 -2.19 -8.84 3.27
CA HIS A 20 -1.17 -9.68 3.92
C HIS A 20 -0.13 -10.22 2.92
N ASP A 21 -0.28 -9.94 1.62
CA ASP A 21 0.65 -10.42 0.59
C ASP A 21 1.71 -9.35 0.27
N ASN A 22 2.96 -9.62 0.64
CA ASN A 22 4.08 -8.71 0.41
C ASN A 22 4.30 -8.39 -1.07
N ARG A 23 3.97 -9.32 -1.99
CA ARG A 23 4.11 -9.06 -3.43
C ARG A 23 3.12 -8.02 -3.91
N VAL A 24 1.95 -7.95 -3.28
CA VAL A 24 0.92 -6.96 -3.56
C VAL A 24 1.30 -5.61 -2.92
N ALA A 25 1.80 -5.65 -1.68
CA ALA A 25 2.27 -4.46 -0.95
C ALA A 25 3.40 -3.73 -1.71
N ALA A 26 4.31 -4.47 -2.33
CA ALA A 26 5.43 -3.93 -3.12
C ALA A 26 5.03 -3.08 -4.34
N TYR A 27 3.75 -3.06 -4.74
CA TYR A 27 3.26 -2.14 -5.76
C TYR A 27 2.92 -0.74 -5.20
N ALA A 28 2.84 -0.58 -3.89
CA ALA A 28 2.46 0.68 -3.26
C ALA A 28 3.61 1.68 -3.26
N ASP A 29 3.27 2.97 -3.44
CA ASP A 29 4.25 4.05 -3.29
C ASP A 29 4.79 4.14 -1.85
N ARG A 30 4.01 3.65 -0.88
CA ARG A 30 4.35 3.58 0.54
C ARG A 30 3.81 2.30 1.15
N GLU A 31 4.68 1.59 1.85
CA GLU A 31 4.29 0.44 2.67
C GLU A 31 4.21 0.85 4.14
N ILE A 32 3.20 0.34 4.86
CA ILE A 32 3.03 0.49 6.30
C ILE A 32 2.68 -0.88 6.85
N ALA A 33 3.46 -1.36 7.82
CA ALA A 33 3.19 -2.63 8.49
C ALA A 33 2.45 -2.41 9.81
N LEU A 34 1.46 -3.27 10.08
CA LEU A 34 0.73 -3.31 11.34
C LEU A 34 1.03 -4.62 12.05
N HIS A 35 1.23 -4.55 13.36
CA HIS A 35 1.34 -5.72 14.23
C HIS A 35 0.59 -5.44 15.53
N ASP A 36 -0.30 -6.36 15.92
CA ASP A 36 -1.15 -6.25 17.12
C ASP A 36 -1.86 -4.89 17.27
N GLY A 37 -2.36 -4.36 16.14
CA GLY A 37 -3.09 -3.08 16.11
C GLY A 37 -2.20 -1.84 16.17
N ALA A 38 -0.87 -2.00 16.27
CA ALA A 38 0.09 -0.91 16.28
C ALA A 38 0.79 -0.76 14.92
N VAL A 39 1.10 0.49 14.55
CA VAL A 39 1.98 0.80 13.41
C VAL A 39 3.41 0.48 13.80
N LEU A 40 4.05 -0.36 13.00
CA LEU A 40 5.48 -0.62 13.14
C LEU A 40 6.26 0.58 12.59
N ALA A 41 6.98 1.28 13.46
CA ALA A 41 7.82 2.39 13.05
C ALA A 41 9.02 1.86 12.25
N GLY A 42 9.11 2.22 10.96
CA GLY A 42 10.33 2.08 10.17
C GLY A 42 10.53 0.74 9.45
N ILE A 43 9.63 0.36 8.55
CA ILE A 43 9.96 -0.71 7.59
C ILE A 43 10.90 -0.26 6.45
N ASN A 44 11.17 1.05 6.34
CA ASN A 44 12.09 1.66 5.38
C ASN A 44 12.85 2.85 6.01
N GLN A 45 13.58 2.62 7.11
CA GLN A 45 14.75 3.44 7.45
C GLN A 45 16.02 2.64 7.19
#